data_AF-A0A844F8B7-F1
#
_entry.id   AF-A0A844F8B7-F1
#
_cell.length_a   1.000
_cell.length_b   1.000
_cell.length_c   1.000
_cell.angle_alpha   90.00
_cell.angle_beta   90.00
_cell.angle_gamma   90.00
#
_symmetry.space_group_name_H-M   'P 1'
#
loop_
_entity.id
_entity.type
_entity.pdbx_description
1 polymer ?
#
loop_
_entity_poly.entity_id
_entity_poly.type
_entity_poly.pdbx_seq_one_letter_code
_entity_poly.pdbx_strand_id
1 'polypeptide(L)'
;MSKIHERIMRMNTGKHLKQIIIAVLCVLLIGGGLSAVMLRTQIGEVVTTVQKWDDEEGDKSEKHKDTREEQDGEKFNSQFENDYEGEFDDIDYFAHITEPSPAAKVVVGLTGLLGTLLTIAYWILVAAWLYQRAIQADMNGLLWFLLGIGGNLGAVVVFLVIRGIFREKCPSCGKWQKESIFCRRCGAAVSQVCSDCGQTCRNTDKFCGSCGRKLKDEK
;
A
#
# COMPACT_ATOMS: atom_id res chain seq x y z
N MET A 1 3.05 -16.19 26.59
CA MET A 1 3.55 -15.08 25.75
C MET A 1 4.95 -15.32 25.16
N SER A 2 5.85 -16.07 25.83
CA SER A 2 7.23 -16.31 25.35
C SER A 2 7.33 -17.08 24.02
N LYS A 3 6.51 -18.13 23.82
CA LYS A 3 6.56 -18.96 22.59
C LYS A 3 6.21 -18.18 21.32
N ILE A 4 5.21 -17.30 21.37
CA ILE A 4 4.80 -16.49 20.21
C ILE A 4 5.87 -15.43 19.91
N HIS A 5 6.37 -14.75 20.94
CA HIS A 5 7.44 -13.78 20.81
C HIS A 5 8.70 -14.39 20.17
N GLU A 6 9.14 -15.55 20.65
CA GLU A 6 10.31 -16.23 20.12
C GLU A 6 10.11 -16.66 18.66
N ARG A 7 8.93 -17.18 18.34
CA ARG A 7 8.58 -17.56 16.98
C ARG A 7 8.63 -16.36 16.04
N ILE A 8 8.04 -15.23 16.45
CA ILE A 8 8.11 -13.99 15.69
C ILE A 8 9.57 -13.61 15.49
N MET A 9 10.40 -13.55 16.54
CA MET A 9 11.80 -13.13 16.40
C MET A 9 12.66 -14.06 15.53
N ARG A 10 12.29 -15.33 15.41
CA ARG A 10 12.99 -16.32 14.58
C ARG A 10 12.58 -16.28 13.11
N MET A 11 11.43 -15.70 12.77
CA MET A 11 10.97 -15.66 11.38
C MET A 11 11.86 -14.75 10.53
N ASN A 12 12.34 -15.30 9.41
CA ASN A 12 13.06 -14.52 8.41
C ASN A 12 12.07 -13.75 7.54
N THR A 13 11.64 -12.60 8.05
CA THR A 13 10.60 -11.78 7.44
C THR A 13 10.95 -11.33 6.02
N GLY A 14 12.24 -11.12 5.72
CA GLY A 14 12.68 -10.78 4.35
C GLY A 14 12.45 -11.91 3.35
N LYS A 15 12.60 -13.17 3.77
CA LYS A 15 12.30 -14.33 2.91
C LYS A 15 10.80 -14.44 2.66
N HIS A 16 9.99 -14.31 3.70
CA HIS A 16 8.54 -14.39 3.60
C HIS A 16 7.92 -13.25 2.79
N LEU A 17 8.48 -12.03 2.90
CA LEU A 17 8.02 -10.90 2.09
C LEU A 17 8.23 -11.17 0.60
N LYS A 18 9.40 -11.68 0.21
CA LYS A 18 9.67 -12.08 -1.18
C LYS A 18 8.71 -13.16 -1.67
N GLN A 19 8.43 -14.15 -0.83
CA GLN A 19 7.48 -15.22 -1.15
C GLN A 19 6.05 -14.68 -1.36
N ILE A 20 5.59 -13.74 -0.53
CA ILE A 20 4.28 -13.10 -0.70
C ILE A 20 4.23 -12.29 -1.99
N ILE A 21 5.27 -11.50 -2.31
CA ILE A 21 5.32 -10.73 -3.56
C ILE A 21 5.21 -11.67 -4.78
N ILE A 22 5.97 -12.76 -4.79
CA ILE A 22 5.89 -13.77 -5.86
C ILE A 22 4.48 -14.37 -5.93
N ALA A 23 3.90 -14.74 -4.78
CA ALA A 23 2.55 -15.31 -4.73
C ALA A 23 1.49 -14.34 -5.26
N VAL A 24 1.55 -13.05 -4.90
CA VAL A 24 0.63 -12.02 -5.42
C VAL A 24 0.77 -11.89 -6.93
N LEU A 25 1.99 -11.83 -7.46
CA LEU A 25 2.22 -11.80 -8.90
C LEU A 25 1.65 -13.04 -9.61
N CYS A 26 1.85 -14.23 -9.05
CA CYS A 26 1.25 -15.46 -9.59
C CYS A 26 -0.29 -15.41 -9.57
N VAL A 27 -0.91 -14.92 -8.49
CA VAL A 27 -2.37 -14.80 -8.38
C VAL A 27 -2.92 -13.78 -9.39
N LEU A 28 -2.22 -12.66 -9.60
CA LEU A 28 -2.62 -11.67 -10.60
C LEU A 28 -2.48 -12.20 -12.02
N LEU A 29 -1.38 -12.87 -12.36
CA LEU A 29 -1.14 -13.40 -13.70
C LEU A 29 -2.07 -14.59 -14.01
N ILE A 30 -2.15 -15.56 -13.11
CA ILE A 30 -2.91 -16.80 -13.32
C ILE A 30 -4.40 -16.55 -13.07
N GLY A 31 -4.76 -15.98 -11.93
CA GLY A 31 -6.14 -15.71 -11.57
C GLY A 31 -6.77 -14.63 -12.44
N GLY A 32 -6.03 -13.53 -12.70
CA GLY A 32 -6.48 -12.47 -13.61
C GLY A 32 -6.59 -12.96 -15.06
N GLY A 33 -5.60 -13.71 -15.55
CA GLY A 33 -5.63 -14.28 -16.90
C GLY A 33 -6.77 -15.28 -17.10
N LEU A 34 -6.97 -16.20 -16.16
CA LEU A 34 -8.07 -17.17 -16.22
C LEU A 34 -9.44 -16.48 -16.14
N SER A 35 -9.58 -15.48 -15.28
CA SER A 35 -10.83 -14.71 -15.16
C SER A 35 -11.12 -13.93 -16.45
N ALA A 36 -10.11 -13.32 -17.07
CA ALA A 36 -10.25 -12.61 -18.34
C ALA A 36 -10.64 -13.52 -19.51
N VAL A 37 -10.08 -14.73 -19.59
CA VAL A 37 -10.46 -15.72 -20.61
C VAL A 37 -11.90 -16.20 -20.42
N MET A 38 -12.31 -16.46 -19.18
CA MET A 38 -13.65 -16.97 -18.87
C MET A 38 -14.75 -15.91 -19.05
N LEU A 39 -14.41 -14.63 -18.90
CA LEU A 39 -15.33 -13.51 -19.08
C LEU A 39 -15.24 -12.87 -20.47
N ARG A 40 -14.39 -13.37 -21.37
CA ARG A 40 -14.17 -12.82 -22.72
C ARG A 40 -15.48 -12.57 -23.49
N THR A 41 -16.41 -13.52 -23.43
CA THR A 41 -17.70 -13.42 -24.12
C THR A 41 -18.59 -12.34 -23.51
N GLN A 42 -18.65 -12.26 -22.18
CA GLN A 42 -19.43 -11.25 -21.46
C GLN A 42 -18.86 -9.84 -21.65
N ILE A 43 -17.54 -9.69 -21.71
CA ILE A 43 -16.89 -8.40 -22.00
C ILE A 43 -17.26 -7.93 -23.42
N GLY A 44 -17.36 -8.85 -24.39
CA GLY A 44 -17.77 -8.51 -25.76
C GLY A 44 -19.22 -8.01 -25.86
N GLU A 45 -20.15 -8.63 -25.13
CA GLU A 45 -21.55 -8.20 -25.07
C GLU A 45 -21.70 -6.83 -24.39
N VAL A 46 -20.98 -6.59 -23.29
CA VAL A 46 -21.00 -5.29 -22.62
C VAL A 46 -20.41 -4.19 -23.50
N VAL A 47 -19.26 -4.44 -24.15
CA VAL A 47 -18.61 -3.44 -25.03
C VAL A 47 -19.48 -3.09 -26.23
N THR A 48 -20.08 -4.10 -26.88
CA THR A 48 -20.98 -3.85 -28.02
C THR A 48 -22.25 -3.13 -27.61
N THR A 49 -22.76 -3.40 -26.40
CA THR A 49 -23.89 -2.65 -25.85
C THR A 49 -23.48 -1.20 -25.62
N VAL A 50 -22.43 -0.94 -24.82
CA VAL A 50 -21.93 0.42 -24.54
C VAL A 50 -21.65 1.20 -25.82
N GLN A 51 -21.06 0.57 -26.84
CA GLN A 51 -20.78 1.25 -28.09
C GLN A 51 -22.05 1.64 -28.86
N LYS A 52 -23.12 0.82 -28.79
CA LYS A 52 -24.42 1.23 -29.33
C LYS A 52 -25.01 2.42 -28.55
N TRP A 53 -24.84 2.46 -27.23
CA TRP A 53 -25.25 3.61 -26.42
C TRP A 53 -24.51 4.88 -26.85
N ASP A 54 -23.18 4.81 -27.00
CA ASP A 54 -22.37 5.95 -27.45
C ASP A 54 -22.77 6.42 -28.88
N ASP A 55 -23.05 5.49 -29.79
CA ASP A 55 -23.49 5.80 -31.16
C ASP A 55 -24.91 6.44 -31.18
N GLU A 56 -25.85 5.93 -30.37
CA GLU A 56 -27.22 6.48 -30.26
C GLU A 56 -27.25 7.84 -29.54
N GLU A 57 -26.41 8.04 -28.52
CA GLU A 57 -26.25 9.33 -27.83
C GLU A 57 -25.61 10.36 -28.75
N GLY A 58 -24.64 9.94 -29.59
CA GLY A 58 -24.03 10.75 -30.64
C GLY A 58 -25.05 11.27 -31.66
N ASP A 59 -25.88 10.38 -32.23
CA ASP A 59 -26.92 10.74 -33.23
C ASP A 59 -28.01 11.65 -32.62
N LYS A 60 -28.41 11.41 -31.36
CA LYS A 60 -29.34 12.31 -30.65
C LYS A 60 -28.76 13.70 -30.42
N SER A 61 -27.47 13.80 -30.10
CA SER A 61 -26.78 15.08 -29.91
C SER A 61 -26.67 15.88 -31.22
N GLU A 62 -26.55 15.18 -32.35
CA GLU A 62 -26.44 15.76 -33.68
C GLU A 62 -27.80 16.25 -34.19
N LYS A 63 -28.87 15.46 -34.03
CA LYS A 63 -30.26 15.87 -34.34
C LYS A 63 -30.78 17.04 -33.48
N HIS A 64 -30.39 17.11 -32.22
CA HIS A 64 -30.75 18.25 -31.35
C HIS A 64 -30.03 19.56 -31.74
N LYS A 65 -28.96 19.49 -32.52
CA LYS A 65 -28.25 20.66 -33.06
C LYS A 65 -28.94 21.22 -34.31
N ASP A 66 -29.39 20.36 -35.21
CA ASP A 66 -30.09 20.78 -36.45
C ASP A 66 -31.49 21.32 -36.19
N THR A 67 -32.18 20.87 -35.13
CA THR A 67 -33.53 21.38 -34.81
C THR A 67 -33.50 22.75 -34.11
N ARG A 68 -32.31 23.34 -33.85
CA ARG A 68 -32.17 24.66 -33.20
C ARG A 68 -31.88 25.80 -34.18
N GLU A 69 -32.11 25.62 -35.48
CA GLU A 69 -32.01 26.70 -36.47
C GLU A 69 -33.31 27.04 -37.21
N GLU A 70 -34.43 26.34 -36.95
CA GLU A 70 -35.68 26.64 -37.68
C GLU A 70 -36.93 26.44 -36.83
N GLN A 71 -37.23 27.39 -35.95
CA GLN A 71 -38.61 27.86 -35.72
C GLN A 71 -38.66 29.09 -34.82
N ASP A 72 -38.68 30.23 -35.49
CA ASP A 72 -39.29 31.46 -35.00
C ASP A 72 -40.82 31.32 -35.18
N GLY A 73 -41.60 31.76 -34.19
CA GLY A 73 -43.01 32.12 -34.39
C GLY A 73 -44.09 31.09 -34.07
N GLU A 74 -44.63 31.22 -32.86
CA GLU A 74 -46.05 31.09 -32.52
C GLU A 74 -46.70 29.69 -32.35
N LYS A 75 -47.15 29.47 -31.11
CA LYS A 75 -48.18 28.52 -30.64
C LYS A 75 -47.88 27.03 -30.77
N PHE A 76 -47.22 26.48 -29.75
CA PHE A 76 -47.71 25.23 -29.13
C PHE A 76 -47.17 25.04 -27.71
N ASN A 77 -47.25 26.09 -26.89
CA ASN A 77 -47.07 25.97 -25.45
C ASN A 77 -48.37 25.44 -24.83
N SER A 78 -48.64 24.13 -24.90
CA SER A 78 -49.66 23.46 -24.05
C SER A 78 -49.71 21.92 -24.11
N GLN A 79 -48.86 21.21 -24.86
CA GLN A 79 -49.03 19.75 -25.02
C GLN A 79 -47.71 18.97 -25.14
N PHE A 80 -46.64 19.42 -24.49
CA PHE A 80 -45.43 18.60 -24.36
C PHE A 80 -45.01 18.37 -22.91
N GLU A 81 -45.60 19.09 -21.95
CA GLU A 81 -45.45 18.81 -20.52
C GLU A 81 -46.17 17.54 -20.06
N ASN A 82 -46.91 16.84 -20.94
CA ASN A 82 -47.79 15.73 -20.54
C ASN A 82 -47.22 14.32 -20.79
N ASP A 83 -45.98 14.17 -21.27
CA ASP A 83 -45.37 12.83 -21.48
C ASP A 83 -44.18 12.54 -20.55
N TYR A 84 -43.98 13.35 -19.49
CA TYR A 84 -42.91 13.18 -18.49
C TYR A 84 -43.42 12.66 -17.13
N GLU A 85 -44.57 11.98 -17.10
CA GLU A 85 -45.09 11.27 -15.91
C GLU A 85 -45.36 9.78 -16.20
N GLY A 86 -44.59 9.16 -17.09
CA GLY A 86 -44.65 7.72 -17.38
C GLY A 86 -43.45 6.98 -16.82
N GLU A 87 -43.68 6.17 -15.79
CA GLU A 87 -42.88 5.01 -15.39
C GLU A 87 -41.38 5.25 -15.11
N PHE A 88 -41.08 5.63 -13.85
CA PHE A 88 -39.76 5.40 -13.24
C PHE A 88 -39.61 3.95 -12.73
N ASP A 89 -40.39 3.01 -13.27
CA ASP A 89 -40.12 1.59 -13.08
C ASP A 89 -39.35 1.13 -14.31
N ASP A 90 -38.03 1.02 -14.13
CA ASP A 90 -37.11 0.06 -14.78
C ASP A 90 -35.65 0.53 -14.60
N ILE A 91 -35.28 0.88 -13.36
CA ILE A 91 -33.87 0.75 -12.95
C ILE A 91 -33.59 -0.75 -12.78
N ASP A 92 -33.54 -1.48 -13.89
CA ASP A 92 -32.92 -2.80 -13.93
C ASP A 92 -32.06 -2.96 -15.18
N TYR A 93 -31.29 -1.91 -15.46
CA TYR A 93 -30.30 -1.85 -16.53
C TYR A 93 -29.21 -2.93 -16.42
N PHE A 94 -29.05 -3.52 -15.23
CA PHE A 94 -28.11 -4.62 -14.97
C PHE A 94 -28.74 -6.02 -15.03
N ALA A 95 -30.08 -6.16 -15.18
CA ALA A 95 -30.75 -7.46 -15.23
C ALA A 95 -30.47 -8.26 -16.52
N HIS A 96 -30.01 -7.61 -17.59
CA HIS A 96 -29.59 -8.30 -18.81
C HIS A 96 -28.14 -8.79 -18.79
N ILE A 97 -27.41 -8.65 -17.67
CA ILE A 97 -26.11 -9.31 -17.54
C ILE A 97 -26.34 -10.81 -17.43
N THR A 98 -26.02 -11.50 -18.52
CA THR A 98 -25.88 -12.96 -18.58
C THR A 98 -25.22 -13.45 -17.31
N GLU A 99 -25.94 -14.24 -16.50
CA GLU A 99 -25.39 -14.71 -15.24
C GLU A 99 -24.03 -15.38 -15.50
N PRO A 100 -22.96 -14.96 -14.78
CA PRO A 100 -21.66 -15.55 -14.99
C PRO A 100 -21.75 -17.04 -14.72
N SER A 101 -21.09 -17.82 -15.59
CA SER A 101 -21.08 -19.28 -15.45
C SER A 101 -20.70 -19.64 -14.01
N PRO A 102 -21.29 -20.70 -13.41
CA PRO A 102 -20.94 -21.10 -12.05
C PRO A 102 -19.42 -21.27 -11.86
N ALA A 103 -18.73 -21.70 -12.92
CA ALA A 103 -17.27 -21.77 -12.98
C ALA A 103 -16.59 -20.40 -12.83
N ALA A 104 -17.06 -19.36 -13.53
CA ALA A 104 -16.51 -18.01 -13.43
C ALA A 104 -16.72 -17.40 -12.02
N LYS A 105 -17.93 -17.56 -11.44
CA LYS A 105 -18.24 -17.11 -10.07
C LYS A 105 -17.26 -17.74 -9.06
N VAL A 106 -17.00 -19.04 -9.19
CA VAL A 106 -16.05 -19.77 -8.33
C VAL A 106 -14.61 -19.29 -8.54
N VAL A 107 -14.15 -19.14 -9.78
CA VAL A 107 -12.76 -18.73 -10.08
C VAL A 107 -12.48 -17.31 -9.58
N VAL A 108 -13.40 -16.36 -9.83
CA VAL A 108 -13.26 -14.98 -9.36
C VAL A 108 -13.33 -14.93 -7.83
N GLY A 109 -14.27 -15.66 -7.22
CA GLY A 109 -14.39 -15.74 -5.77
C GLY A 109 -13.14 -16.29 -5.08
N LEU A 110 -12.58 -17.39 -5.59
CA LEU A 110 -11.35 -17.98 -5.07
C LEU A 110 -10.13 -17.06 -5.26
N THR A 111 -10.03 -16.41 -6.42
CA THR A 111 -8.95 -15.46 -6.70
C THR A 111 -9.02 -14.25 -5.76
N GLY A 112 -10.21 -13.70 -5.55
CA GLY A 112 -10.45 -12.59 -4.63
C GLY A 112 -10.17 -12.97 -3.17
N LEU A 113 -10.62 -14.16 -2.73
CA LEU A 113 -10.35 -14.68 -1.39
C LEU A 113 -8.84 -14.85 -1.17
N LEU A 114 -8.14 -15.48 -2.12
CA LEU A 114 -6.69 -15.68 -2.03
C LEU A 114 -5.94 -14.35 -2.02
N GLY A 115 -6.32 -13.41 -2.88
CA GLY A 115 -5.75 -12.06 -2.91
C GLY A 115 -5.94 -11.32 -1.58
N THR A 116 -7.13 -11.44 -0.98
CA THR A 116 -7.45 -10.84 0.32
C THR A 116 -6.60 -11.45 1.43
N LEU A 117 -6.48 -12.78 1.48
CA LEU A 117 -5.66 -13.49 2.45
C LEU A 117 -4.17 -13.11 2.34
N LEU A 118 -3.64 -13.01 1.11
CA LEU A 118 -2.27 -12.56 0.88
C LEU A 118 -2.05 -11.10 1.31
N THR A 119 -3.04 -10.24 1.09
CA THR A 119 -2.99 -8.84 1.52
C THR A 119 -2.96 -8.72 3.04
N ILE A 120 -3.82 -9.47 3.74
CA ILE A 120 -3.83 -9.53 5.21
C ILE A 120 -2.50 -10.11 5.72
N ALA A 121 -1.99 -11.17 5.10
CA ALA A 121 -0.71 -11.77 5.47
C ALA A 121 0.44 -10.78 5.29
N TYR A 122 0.47 -10.04 4.18
CA TYR A 122 1.42 -8.94 3.97
C TYR A 122 1.32 -7.89 5.08
N TRP A 123 0.10 -7.46 5.39
CA TRP A 123 -0.15 -6.43 6.40
C TRP A 123 0.40 -6.82 7.78
N ILE A 124 0.12 -8.05 8.21
CA ILE A 124 0.62 -8.62 9.46
C ILE A 124 2.15 -8.79 9.40
N LEU A 125 2.68 -9.22 8.26
CA LEU A 125 4.12 -9.44 8.09
C LEU A 125 4.91 -8.13 8.21
N VAL A 126 4.41 -7.02 7.66
CA VAL A 126 5.02 -5.70 7.81
C VAL A 126 5.00 -5.26 9.28
N ALA A 127 3.87 -5.41 9.98
CA ALA A 127 3.78 -5.10 11.40
C ALA A 127 4.74 -5.97 12.25
N ALA A 128 4.82 -7.27 11.96
CA ALA A 128 5.75 -8.19 12.62
C ALA A 128 7.22 -7.84 12.33
N TRP A 129 7.54 -7.41 11.11
CA TRP A 129 8.88 -6.92 10.77
C TRP A 129 9.24 -5.68 11.60
N LEU A 130 8.33 -4.72 11.69
CA LEU A 130 8.50 -3.52 12.50
C LEU A 130 8.74 -3.86 13.97
N TYR A 131 7.96 -4.78 14.53
CA TYR A 131 8.15 -5.30 15.88
C TYR A 131 9.56 -5.86 16.10
N GLN A 132 10.02 -6.77 15.23
CA GLN A 132 11.34 -7.36 15.32
C GLN A 132 12.44 -6.30 15.26
N ARG A 133 12.32 -5.35 14.32
CA ARG A 133 13.30 -4.29 14.11
C ARG A 133 13.32 -3.30 15.25
N ALA A 134 12.17 -2.95 15.82
CA ALA A 134 12.08 -2.08 16.98
C ALA A 134 12.78 -2.68 18.21
N ILE A 135 12.58 -3.97 18.48
CA ILE A 135 13.26 -4.65 19.59
C ILE A 135 14.78 -4.74 19.33
N GLN A 136 15.19 -5.02 18.09
CA GLN A 136 16.60 -5.00 17.73
C GLN A 136 17.22 -3.59 17.84
N ALA A 137 16.41 -2.54 17.70
CA ALA A 137 16.80 -1.13 17.78
C ALA A 137 16.75 -0.54 19.21
N ASP A 138 16.48 -1.36 20.24
CA ASP A 138 16.32 -0.91 21.63
C ASP A 138 15.13 0.07 21.82
N MET A 139 14.05 -0.17 21.07
CA MET A 139 12.80 0.60 21.07
C MET A 139 11.62 -0.25 21.55
N ASN A 140 10.50 0.39 21.94
CA ASN A 140 9.30 -0.32 22.37
C ASN A 140 8.65 -1.06 21.20
N GLY A 141 8.84 -2.38 21.14
CA GLY A 141 8.35 -3.21 20.04
C GLY A 141 6.84 -3.16 19.85
N LEU A 142 6.05 -3.15 20.94
CA LEU A 142 4.59 -3.19 20.86
C LEU A 142 4.02 -1.91 20.24
N LEU A 143 4.60 -0.75 20.58
CA LEU A 143 4.19 0.53 20.01
C LEU A 143 4.39 0.52 18.48
N TRP A 144 5.57 0.09 18.02
CA TRP A 144 5.86 0.00 16.59
C TRP A 144 5.04 -1.06 15.85
N PHE A 145 4.65 -2.14 16.52
CA PHE A 145 3.74 -3.13 15.98
C PHE A 145 2.34 -2.53 15.72
N LEU A 146 1.78 -1.83 16.71
CA LEU A 146 0.47 -1.18 16.60
C LEU A 146 0.48 -0.09 15.51
N LEU A 147 1.54 0.72 15.47
CA LEU A 147 1.73 1.68 14.38
C LEU A 147 1.87 0.98 13.03
N GLY A 148 2.53 -0.18 12.98
CA GLY A 148 2.63 -0.99 11.76
C GLY A 148 1.28 -1.49 11.26
N ILE A 149 0.37 -1.89 12.16
CA ILE A 149 -0.98 -2.29 11.78
C ILE A 149 -1.79 -1.09 11.27
N GLY A 150 -1.72 0.07 11.92
CA GLY A 150 -2.50 1.24 11.50
C GLY A 150 -1.93 1.99 10.29
N GLY A 151 -0.60 2.09 10.18
CA GLY A 151 0.10 2.94 9.22
C GLY A 151 0.92 2.20 8.17
N ASN A 152 1.09 0.88 8.27
CA ASN A 152 1.81 0.02 7.32
C ASN A 152 3.13 0.65 6.82
N LEU A 153 3.26 0.92 5.51
CA LEU A 153 4.45 1.51 4.91
C LEU A 153 4.80 2.89 5.49
N GLY A 154 3.82 3.71 5.85
CA GLY A 154 4.06 4.99 6.53
C GLY A 154 4.77 4.80 7.87
N ALA A 155 4.33 3.80 8.66
CA ALA A 155 5.00 3.44 9.91
C ALA A 155 6.42 2.92 9.69
N VAL A 156 6.68 2.21 8.58
CA VAL A 156 8.03 1.79 8.19
C VAL A 156 8.94 2.99 7.92
N VAL A 157 8.47 3.97 7.16
CA VAL A 157 9.24 5.18 6.88
C VAL A 157 9.54 5.94 8.17
N VAL A 158 8.52 6.19 9.00
CA VAL A 158 8.68 6.87 10.29
C VAL A 158 9.65 6.12 11.20
N PHE A 159 9.57 4.78 11.25
CA PHE A 159 10.51 3.95 12.01
C PHE A 159 11.96 4.15 11.53
N LEU A 160 12.19 4.14 10.22
CA LEU A 160 13.53 4.30 9.66
C LEU A 160 14.12 5.68 9.96
N VAL A 161 13.31 6.74 9.87
CA VAL A 161 13.73 8.11 10.22
C VAL A 161 14.07 8.22 11.71
N ILE A 162 13.14 7.84 12.60
CA ILE A 162 13.35 7.94 14.05
C ILE A 162 14.54 7.10 14.50
N ARG A 163 14.69 5.88 13.96
CA ARG A 163 15.85 5.03 14.24
C ARG A 163 17.15 5.66 13.74
N GLY A 164 17.15 6.29 12.56
CA GLY A 164 18.33 6.94 12.00
C GLY A 164 18.80 8.15 12.79
N ILE A 165 17.87 8.89 13.39
CA ILE A 165 18.16 10.10 14.18
C ILE A 165 18.59 9.75 15.60
N PHE A 166 17.83 8.88 16.30
CA PHE A 166 17.96 8.70 17.74
C PHE A 166 18.73 7.44 18.17
N ARG A 167 19.13 6.59 17.21
CA ARG A 167 19.80 5.32 17.51
C ARG A 167 21.12 5.22 16.78
N GLU A 168 22.12 4.76 17.51
CA GLU A 168 23.44 4.48 16.98
C GLU A 168 23.74 2.99 17.10
N LYS A 169 24.61 2.49 16.22
CA LYS A 169 25.04 1.10 16.21
C LYS A 169 26.45 1.03 16.76
N CYS A 170 26.65 0.20 17.79
CA CYS A 170 27.98 -0.01 18.35
C CYS A 170 28.92 -0.63 17.30
N PRO A 171 30.11 -0.05 17.06
CA PRO A 171 31.06 -0.59 16.07
C PRO A 171 31.64 -1.94 16.49
N SER A 172 31.82 -2.19 17.79
CA SER A 172 32.44 -3.43 18.28
C SER A 172 31.46 -4.61 18.30
N CYS A 173 30.24 -4.43 18.83
CA CYS A 173 29.28 -5.54 18.98
C CYS A 173 28.10 -5.51 18.00
N GLY A 174 27.95 -4.42 17.23
CA GLY A 174 26.91 -4.28 16.21
C GLY A 174 25.48 -4.10 16.73
N LYS A 175 25.27 -3.92 18.04
CA LYS A 175 23.94 -3.69 18.62
C LYS A 175 23.55 -2.22 18.58
N TRP A 176 22.26 -1.97 18.37
CA TRP A 176 21.67 -0.64 18.41
C TRP A 176 21.42 -0.19 19.85
N GLN A 177 21.59 1.10 20.11
CA GLN A 177 21.34 1.74 21.40
C GLN A 177 21.00 3.21 21.21
N LYS A 178 20.53 3.85 22.30
CA LYS A 178 20.47 5.33 22.38
C LYS A 178 21.90 5.87 22.49
N GLU A 179 22.10 7.07 21.97
CA GLU A 179 23.37 7.81 22.04
C GLU A 179 24.01 7.77 23.43
N SER A 180 25.27 7.33 23.49
CA SER A 180 26.03 7.15 24.73
C SER A 180 27.53 7.08 24.48
N ILE A 181 28.32 7.53 25.46
CA ILE A 181 29.80 7.47 25.40
C ILE A 181 30.31 6.03 25.32
N PHE A 182 29.70 5.13 26.09
CA PHE A 182 30.06 3.72 26.14
C PHE A 182 28.89 2.83 25.75
N CYS A 183 29.18 1.72 25.09
CA CYS A 183 28.17 0.74 24.74
C CYS A 183 27.59 0.08 25.99
N ARG A 184 26.27 0.18 26.18
CA ARG A 184 25.55 -0.41 27.33
C ARG A 184 25.57 -1.94 27.37
N ARG A 185 26.13 -2.60 26.36
CA ARG A 185 26.16 -4.06 26.24
C ARG A 185 27.53 -4.69 26.27
N CYS A 186 28.54 -4.02 25.72
CA CYS A 186 29.91 -4.55 25.65
C CYS A 186 30.98 -3.65 26.27
N GLY A 187 30.61 -2.43 26.71
CA GLY A 187 31.53 -1.50 27.36
C GLY A 187 32.47 -0.74 26.42
N ALA A 188 32.59 -1.12 25.15
CA ALA A 188 33.42 -0.40 24.18
C ALA A 188 32.98 1.06 24.04
N ALA A 189 33.92 1.99 23.83
CA ALA A 189 33.58 3.37 23.57
C ALA A 189 32.95 3.52 22.17
N VAL A 190 31.89 4.32 22.10
CA VAL A 190 31.05 4.49 20.90
C VAL A 190 31.11 5.93 20.43
N SER A 191 31.21 6.88 21.37
CA SER A 191 31.45 8.29 21.10
C SER A 191 32.56 8.80 22.02
N GLN A 192 33.33 9.77 21.53
CA GLN A 192 34.40 10.44 22.26
C GLN A 192 34.11 11.94 22.37
N VAL A 193 34.59 12.56 23.45
CA VAL A 193 34.48 14.00 23.64
C VAL A 193 35.72 14.66 23.04
N CYS A 194 35.52 15.68 22.20
CA CYS A 194 36.62 16.46 21.66
C CYS A 194 37.38 17.18 22.78
N SER A 195 38.69 16.98 22.86
CA SER A 195 39.53 17.58 23.91
C SER A 195 39.71 19.10 23.80
N ASP A 196 39.21 19.73 22.72
CA ASP A 196 39.35 21.17 22.48
C ASP A 196 38.05 21.93 22.80
N CYS A 197 36.94 21.48 22.23
CA CYS A 197 35.64 22.16 22.30
C CYS A 197 34.62 21.44 23.17
N GLY A 198 34.91 20.23 23.67
CA GLY A 198 33.97 19.45 24.48
C GLY A 198 32.80 18.82 23.72
N GLN A 199 32.75 18.96 22.38
CA GLN A 199 31.68 18.36 21.57
C GLN A 199 31.77 16.82 21.59
N THR A 200 30.65 16.14 21.81
CA THR A 200 30.53 14.69 21.61
C THR A 200 30.61 14.38 20.12
N CYS A 201 31.59 13.56 19.74
CA CYS A 201 31.85 13.10 18.38
C CYS A 201 31.76 11.58 18.35
N ARG A 202 31.39 10.98 17.23
CA ARG A 202 31.38 9.52 17.13
C ARG A 202 32.80 8.99 17.13
N ASN A 203 33.03 7.78 17.65
CA ASN A 203 34.36 7.16 17.58
C ASN A 203 34.78 6.82 16.15
N THR A 204 33.85 6.81 15.19
CA THR A 204 34.13 6.68 13.76
C THR A 204 34.57 7.97 13.09
N ASP A 205 34.40 9.12 13.76
CA ASP A 205 34.75 10.42 13.19
C ASP A 205 36.25 10.64 13.29
N LYS A 206 36.90 10.99 12.17
CA LYS A 206 38.34 11.30 12.13
C LYS A 206 38.65 12.71 12.62
N PHE A 207 37.68 13.60 12.52
CA PHE A 207 37.78 15.02 12.86
C PHE A 207 36.51 15.48 13.55
N CYS A 208 36.64 16.44 14.47
CA CYS A 208 35.50 17.04 15.13
C CYS A 208 34.70 17.92 14.15
N GLY A 209 33.40 17.65 14.00
CA GLY A 209 32.52 18.44 13.14
C GLY A 209 32.28 19.88 13.60
N SER A 210 32.60 20.21 14.86
CA SER A 210 32.42 21.56 15.42
C SER A 210 33.69 22.43 15.30
N CYS A 211 34.86 21.90 15.65
CA CYS A 211 36.11 22.67 15.69
C CYS A 211 37.20 22.21 14.69
N GLY A 212 37.00 21.11 13.95
CA GLY A 212 37.96 20.59 12.98
C GLY A 212 39.17 19.84 13.57
N ARG A 213 39.31 19.76 14.89
CA ARG A 213 40.43 19.02 15.51
C ARG A 213 40.39 17.53 15.16
N LYS A 214 41.56 16.95 14.87
CA LYS A 214 41.73 15.51 14.65
C LYS A 214 41.40 14.74 15.94
N LEU A 215 40.50 13.78 15.84
CA LEU A 215 40.11 12.91 16.94
C LEU A 215 41.08 11.73 17.04
N LYS A 216 41.22 11.16 18.24
CA LYS A 216 42.12 10.02 18.44
C LYS A 216 41.38 8.77 17.98
N ASP A 217 42.00 8.00 17.08
CA ASP A 217 41.51 6.68 16.70
C ASP A 217 41.80 5.72 17.87
N GLU A 218 40.77 5.06 18.41
CA GLU A 218 40.96 3.92 19.30
C GLU A 218 41.50 2.75 18.45
N LYS A 219 42.67 2.23 18.83
CA LYS A 219 43.26 1.03 18.23
C LYS A 219 42.51 -0.22 18.63
#